data_AF-A0A1H1ELL7-F1
#
_entry.id   AF-A0A1H1ELL7-F1
#
_cell.length_a   1.000
_cell.length_b   1.000
_cell.length_c   1.000
_cell.angle_alpha   90.00
_cell.angle_beta   90.00
_cell.angle_gamma   90.00
#
_symmetry.space_group_name_H-M   'P 1'
#
loop_
_entity.id
_entity.type
_entity.pdbx_description
1 polymer ?
#
loop_
_entity_poly.entity_id
_entity_poly.type
_entity_poly.pdbx_seq_one_letter_code
_entity_poly.pdbx_strand_id
1 'polypeptide(L)' 'MMIYLSDEALLNAYKKALRLKLERDFIDLLMIELDRRGIAFRNYETELLTELTAE' A
#
# COMPACT_ATOMS: atom_id res chain seq x y z
N MET A 1 -10.05 -10.50 -6.44
CA MET A 1 -9.19 -10.89 -5.31
C MET A 1 -7.80 -11.21 -5.86
N MET A 2 -6.73 -10.58 -5.35
CA MET A 2 -5.36 -10.73 -5.88
C MET A 2 -4.65 -11.97 -5.31
N ILE A 3 -5.23 -13.16 -5.53
CA ILE A 3 -4.84 -14.41 -4.86
C ILE A 3 -3.40 -14.84 -5.16
N TYR A 4 -2.84 -14.43 -6.30
CA TYR A 4 -1.52 -14.88 -6.77
C TYR A 4 -0.34 -14.00 -6.33
N LEU A 5 -0.59 -12.84 -5.72
CA LEU A 5 0.50 -12.03 -5.18
C LEU A 5 0.99 -12.63 -3.86
N SER A 6 2.31 -12.73 -3.69
CA SER A 6 2.88 -12.94 -2.36
C SER A 6 2.59 -11.72 -1.48
N ASP A 7 2.66 -11.90 -0.17
CA ASP A 7 2.41 -10.82 0.79
C ASP A 7 3.38 -9.65 0.59
N GLU A 8 4.65 -9.96 0.30
CA GLU A 8 5.67 -8.97 -0.04
C GLU A 8 5.32 -8.21 -1.34
N ALA A 9 4.89 -8.93 -2.38
CA ALA A 9 4.52 -8.31 -3.65
C ALA A 9 3.28 -7.41 -3.52
N LEU A 10 2.29 -7.85 -2.74
CA LEU A 10 1.09 -7.07 -2.43
C LEU A 10 1.44 -5.79 -1.67
N LEU A 11 2.28 -5.90 -0.64
CA LEU A 11 2.71 -4.73 0.15
C LEU A 11 3.54 -3.76 -0.69
N ASN A 12 4.44 -4.26 -1.53
CA ASN A 12 5.22 -3.44 -2.44
C ASN A 12 4.33 -2.73 -3.48
N ALA A 13 3.31 -3.41 -4.00
CA ALA A 13 2.33 -2.80 -4.90
C ALA A 13 1.59 -1.64 -4.21
N TYR A 14 1.17 -1.80 -2.95
CA TYR A 14 0.54 -0.73 -2.16
C TYR A 14 1.47 0.48 -1.97
N LYS A 15 2.71 0.25 -1.54
CA LYS A 15 3.70 1.34 -1.38
C LYS A 15 3.94 2.10 -2.68
N LYS A 16 4.08 1.37 -3.79
CA LYS A 16 4.25 1.96 -5.13
C LYS A 16 3.01 2.74 -5.56
N ALA A 17 1.81 2.23 -5.30
CA ALA A 17 0.56 2.89 -5.63
C ALA A 17 0.42 4.23 -4.90
N LEU A 18 0.74 4.28 -3.61
CA LEU A 18 0.79 5.51 -2.83
C LEU A 18 1.80 6.50 -3.41
N ARG A 19 3.05 6.06 -3.62
CA ARG A 19 4.13 6.92 -4.15
C ARG A 19 3.82 7.49 -5.55
N LEU A 20 3.21 6.69 -6.41
CA LEU A 20 2.84 7.09 -7.77
C LEU A 20 1.49 7.83 -7.83
N LYS A 21 0.82 8.03 -6.68
CA LYS A 21 -0.50 8.68 -6.58
C LYS A 21 -1.52 8.06 -7.54
N LEU A 22 -1.58 6.73 -7.55
CA LEU A 22 -2.55 6.00 -8.36
C LEU A 22 -3.98 6.25 -7.86
N GLU A 23 -4.95 5.81 -8.65
CA GLU A 23 -6.37 5.98 -8.32
C GLU A 23 -6.73 5.39 -6.96
N ARG A 24 -7.57 6.12 -6.23
CA ARG A 24 -7.95 5.76 -4.87
C ARG A 24 -8.64 4.40 -4.81
N ASP A 25 -9.53 4.11 -5.75
CA ASP A 25 -10.23 2.83 -5.82
C ASP A 25 -9.25 1.65 -5.97
N PHE A 26 -8.13 1.84 -6.68
CA PHE A 26 -7.09 0.82 -6.78
C PHE A 26 -6.34 0.64 -5.45
N ILE A 27 -6.04 1.74 -4.77
CA ILE A 27 -5.39 1.70 -3.44
C ILE A 27 -6.32 1.01 -2.43
N ASP A 28 -7.61 1.32 -2.44
CA ASP A 28 -8.61 0.71 -1.55
C ASP A 28 -8.68 -0.81 -1.76
N LEU A 29 -8.62 -1.29 -3.02
CA LEU A 29 -8.56 -2.72 -3.32
C LEU A 29 -7.32 -3.41 -2.72
N LEU A 30 -6.17 -2.74 -2.72
CA LEU A 30 -4.94 -3.25 -2.10
C LEU A 30 -5.07 -3.27 -0.57
N MET A 31 -5.63 -2.21 0.03
CA MET A 31 -5.86 -2.13 1.47
C MET A 31 -6.81 -3.23 1.95
N ILE A 32 -7.89 -3.48 1.23
CA ILE A 32 -8.84 -4.56 1.55
C ILE A 32 -8.13 -5.92 1.54
N GLU A 33 -7.29 -6.20 0.55
CA GLU A 33 -6.59 -7.48 0.46
C GLU A 33 -5.48 -7.60 1.52
N LEU A 34 -4.79 -6.51 1.86
CA LEU A 34 -3.79 -6.47 2.93
C LEU A 34 -4.44 -6.71 4.30
N ASP A 35 -5.57 -6.04 4.59
CA ASP A 35 -6.35 -6.25 5.81
C ASP A 35 -6.88 -7.70 5.86
N ARG A 36 -7.39 -8.25 4.74
CA ARG A 36 -7.88 -9.64 4.66
C ARG A 36 -6.79 -10.67 5.01
N ARG A 37 -5.53 -10.38 4.72
CA ARG A 37 -4.37 -11.24 5.00
C ARG A 37 -3.70 -10.95 6.35
N GLY A 38 -4.11 -9.90 7.05
CA GLY A 38 -3.49 -9.48 8.31
C GLY A 38 -2.09 -8.89 8.13
N ILE A 39 -1.77 -8.34 6.97
CA ILE A 39 -0.48 -7.69 6.70
C ILE A 39 -0.56 -6.25 7.21
N ALA A 40 0.40 -5.81 8.02
CA ALA A 40 0.41 -4.44 8.54
C ALA A 40 0.83 -3.43 7.45
N PHE A 41 0.01 -2.41 7.17
CA PHE A 41 0.30 -1.38 6.16
C PHE A 41 -0.05 0.07 6.55
N ARG A 42 -0.74 0.29 7.67
CA ARG A 42 -1.29 1.61 8.04
C ARG A 42 -0.24 2.67 8.39
N ASN A 43 1.00 2.25 8.69
CA ASN A 43 2.08 3.17 9.03
C ASN A 43 2.75 3.81 7.78
N TYR A 44 2.50 3.27 6.58
CA TYR A 44 3.22 3.70 5.38
C TYR A 44 2.78 5.06 4.83
N GLU A 45 1.54 5.49 5.06
CA GLU A 45 1.13 6.85 4.68
C GLU A 45 1.88 7.92 5.49
N THR A 46 2.08 7.66 6.79
CA THR A 46 2.84 8.52 7.70
C THR A 46 4.32 8.58 7.32
N GLU A 47 4.93 7.44 6.98
CA GLU A 47 6.32 7.37 6.51
C GLU A 47 6.51 8.18 5.21
N LEU A 48 5.60 8.02 4.24
CA LEU A 48 5.67 8.75 2.96
C LEU A 48 5.58 10.27 3.14
N LEU A 49 4.70 10.74 4.04
CA LEU A 49 4.58 12.17 4.35
C LEU A 49 5.84 12.71 5.03
N THR A 50 6.47 11.90 5.90
CA THR A 50 7.72 12.28 6.56
C THR A 50 8.86 12.41 5.55
N GLU A 51 9.00 11.46 4.62
CA GLU A 51 10.00 11.49 3.54
C GLU A 51 9.85 12.70 2.61
N LEU A 52 8.63 13.11 2.30
CA LEU A 52 8.35 14.27 1.44
C LEU A 52 8.58 15.63 2.12
N THR A 53 8.66 15.66 3.45
CA THR A 53 8.88 16.89 4.25
C THR A 53 10.31 17.02 4.80
N ALA A 54 11.16 16.04 4.52
CA ALA A 54 12.55 15.98 4.99
C ALA A 54 13.56 16.65 4.03
N GLU A 55 13.09 17.29 2.96
CA GLU A 55 13.86 18.21 2.08
C GLU A 55 13.55 19.68 2.39
#